data_AF-A0A849YYW5-F1
#
_entry.id   AF-A0A849YYW5-F1
#
_cell.length_a   1.000
_cell.length_b   1.000
_cell.length_c   1.000
_cell.angle_alpha   90.00
_cell.angle_beta   90.00
_cell.angle_gamma   90.00
#
_symmetry.space_group_name_H-M   'P 1'
#
loop_
_entity.id
_entity.type
_entity.pdbx_description
1 polymer ?
#
loop_
_entity_poly.entity_id
_entity_poly.type
_entity_poly.pdbx_seq_one_letter_code
_entity_poly.pdbx_strand_id
1 'polypeptide(L)'
;MQPGPAWGLWLVAVRGPVFPSIPAADKASADEVGMGRAAGGDPDRGSSSDPSPSSKTPPKPAPWSIPAIVPGAPEPEAPAVPSPEQREATKLFMDRVRRNDLKGSVSALEDLAAKYPWALKDRDVKEEVVELSQRVTALQTDEPDRMFAVLSSKSGSVGIDILYYLSTSKGGSRASKMADEYLRDPDVVRRGSEAMRIAWELRQAKCDDKKALFPRAGEHGDVRTLGQLQLLNRRCGRRNRSCCYENDPDLDAALDQLKARGLR
;
A
#
# COMPACT_ATOMS: atom_id res chain seq x y z
N MET A 1 -0.18 66.60 9.38
CA MET A 1 0.64 65.60 8.66
C MET A 1 1.46 64.84 9.70
N GLN A 2 1.04 63.63 10.06
CA GLN A 2 1.78 62.74 10.96
C GLN A 2 2.47 61.64 10.12
N PRO A 3 3.76 61.36 10.31
CA PRO A 3 4.43 60.25 9.62
C PRO A 3 4.06 58.91 10.27
N GLY A 4 3.68 57.94 9.43
CA GLY A 4 3.32 56.58 9.83
C GLY A 4 4.54 55.69 10.16
N PRO A 5 4.32 54.54 10.83
CA PRO A 5 5.40 53.70 11.33
C PRO A 5 6.05 52.87 10.21
N ALA A 6 7.38 52.84 10.25
CA ALA A 6 8.23 52.02 9.39
C ALA A 6 8.18 50.54 9.83
N TRP A 7 7.75 49.67 8.93
CA TRP A 7 7.80 48.22 9.12
C TRP A 7 9.21 47.72 8.81
N GLY A 8 9.98 47.40 9.86
CA GLY A 8 11.28 46.77 9.73
C GLY A 8 11.13 45.29 9.35
N LEU A 9 11.54 44.94 8.12
CA LEU A 9 11.80 43.55 7.73
C LEU A 9 13.01 43.03 8.51
N TRP A 10 12.78 42.12 9.45
CA TRP A 10 13.84 41.29 10.02
C TRP A 10 14.01 40.03 9.18
N LEU A 11 15.11 39.97 8.42
CA LEU A 11 15.57 38.74 7.78
C LEU A 11 16.07 37.80 8.89
N VAL A 12 15.27 36.78 9.22
CA VAL A 12 15.73 35.67 10.07
C VAL A 12 16.53 34.71 9.19
N ALA A 13 17.85 34.74 9.33
CA ALA A 13 18.74 33.76 8.72
C ALA A 13 18.53 32.40 9.39
N VAL A 14 17.80 31.50 8.72
CA VAL A 14 17.65 30.10 9.13
C VAL A 14 18.97 29.39 8.85
N ARG A 15 19.77 29.18 9.90
CA ARG A 15 20.93 28.27 9.88
C ARG A 15 20.40 26.84 9.70
N GLY A 16 20.63 26.26 8.52
CA GLY A 16 20.29 24.86 8.24
C GLY A 16 21.06 23.89 9.15
N PRO A 17 20.54 22.67 9.36
CA PRO A 17 21.21 21.66 10.17
C PRO A 17 22.53 21.24 9.52
N VAL A 18 23.61 21.33 10.31
CA VAL A 18 24.93 20.79 9.97
C VAL A 18 24.82 19.27 10.04
N PHE A 19 24.80 18.62 8.89
CA PHE A 19 24.91 17.16 8.82
C PHE A 19 26.33 16.75 9.24
N PRO A 20 26.50 15.83 10.21
CA PRO A 20 27.81 15.26 10.50
C PRO A 20 28.27 14.42 9.29
N SER A 21 29.47 14.74 8.79
CA SER A 21 30.16 13.96 7.77
C SER A 21 30.32 12.52 8.24
N ILE A 22 29.75 11.59 7.47
CA ILE A 22 29.94 10.15 7.66
C ILE A 22 31.39 9.84 7.25
N PRO A 23 32.22 9.24 8.12
CA PRO A 23 33.56 8.82 7.73
C PRO A 23 33.48 7.70 6.69
N ALA A 24 34.31 7.81 5.66
CA ALA A 24 34.49 6.79 4.64
C ALA A 24 34.92 5.48 5.29
N ALA A 25 34.18 4.40 5.03
CA ALA A 25 34.56 3.06 5.45
C ALA A 25 35.78 2.61 4.63
N ASP A 26 36.89 2.43 5.35
CA ASP A 26 38.12 1.86 4.83
C ASP A 26 37.89 0.44 4.29
N LYS A 27 38.45 0.21 3.10
CA LYS A 27 38.61 -1.11 2.51
C LYS A 27 39.74 -1.84 3.23
N ALA A 28 39.42 -2.82 4.06
CA ALA A 28 40.40 -3.79 4.54
C ALA A 28 40.40 -5.01 3.60
N SER A 29 41.54 -5.21 2.94
CA SER A 29 41.88 -6.40 2.19
C SER A 29 42.20 -7.59 3.10
N ALA A 30 41.94 -8.78 2.53
CA ALA A 30 42.59 -10.10 2.66
C ALA A 30 43.60 -10.35 3.80
N ASP A 31 43.48 -11.50 4.48
CA ASP A 31 44.39 -12.63 4.23
C ASP A 31 43.97 -13.96 4.88
N GLU A 32 44.09 -15.00 4.05
CA GLU A 32 44.48 -16.42 4.21
C GLU A 32 44.03 -17.41 5.33
N VAL A 33 44.05 -18.67 4.87
CA VAL A 33 44.28 -19.99 5.52
C VAL A 33 43.07 -20.80 5.99
N GLY A 34 42.82 -21.91 5.27
CA GLY A 34 41.96 -23.00 5.74
C GLY A 34 41.79 -24.16 4.75
N MET A 35 42.90 -24.73 4.25
CA MET A 35 42.89 -25.99 3.49
C MET A 35 42.35 -27.15 4.33
N GLY A 36 41.30 -27.83 3.85
CA GLY A 36 40.76 -29.06 4.43
C GLY A 36 40.26 -30.02 3.34
N ARG A 37 41.15 -30.91 2.91
CA ARG A 37 40.95 -32.01 1.95
C ARG A 37 40.30 -33.22 2.65
N ALA A 38 39.24 -33.77 2.07
CA ALA A 38 38.85 -35.20 2.09
C ALA A 38 37.84 -35.39 0.94
N ALA A 39 38.02 -36.14 -0.15
CA ALA A 39 38.56 -37.48 -0.42
C ALA A 39 37.67 -38.64 0.11
N GLY A 40 37.02 -39.35 -0.83
CA GLY A 40 36.22 -40.59 -0.68
C GLY A 40 34.87 -40.44 -1.36
N GLY A 41 34.61 -41.02 -2.55
CA GLY A 41 34.18 -42.42 -2.77
C GLY A 41 32.64 -42.49 -2.67
N ASP A 42 31.83 -42.98 -3.61
CA ASP A 42 31.94 -44.04 -4.61
C ASP A 42 30.92 -43.81 -5.75
N PRO A 43 31.10 -44.44 -6.93
CA PRO A 43 30.17 -44.42 -8.04
C PRO A 43 29.28 -45.68 -8.00
N ASP A 44 27.99 -45.54 -7.68
CA ASP A 44 27.07 -46.66 -7.83
C ASP A 44 25.99 -46.43 -8.88
N ARG A 45 25.99 -47.39 -9.79
CA ARG A 45 25.34 -47.44 -11.08
C ARG A 45 24.08 -48.27 -10.94
N GLY A 46 22.98 -47.63 -10.53
CA GLY A 46 21.66 -48.26 -10.45
C GLY A 46 20.84 -48.04 -11.71
N SER A 47 20.90 -49.00 -12.64
CA SER A 47 20.00 -49.14 -13.79
C SER A 47 18.71 -49.86 -13.35
N SER A 48 17.53 -49.26 -13.58
CA SER A 48 16.20 -49.90 -13.69
C SER A 48 15.16 -48.78 -13.98
N SER A 49 14.68 -48.63 -15.22
CA SER A 49 13.42 -49.20 -15.75
C SER A 49 12.15 -48.42 -15.36
N ASP A 50 11.41 -48.02 -16.42
CA ASP A 50 9.98 -47.65 -16.49
C ASP A 50 9.51 -46.23 -16.11
N PRO A 51 8.37 -45.73 -16.65
CA PRO A 51 7.67 -46.05 -17.90
C PRO A 51 7.34 -44.79 -18.75
N SER A 52 6.92 -45.07 -19.99
CA SER A 52 6.43 -44.14 -21.01
C SER A 52 5.38 -43.12 -20.50
N PRO A 53 5.54 -41.80 -20.73
CA PRO A 53 4.54 -40.82 -20.37
C PRO A 53 3.36 -40.85 -21.36
N SER A 54 2.25 -41.46 -20.93
CA SER A 54 0.94 -41.30 -21.55
C SER A 54 0.60 -39.81 -21.69
N SER A 55 0.40 -39.39 -22.93
CA SER A 55 -0.14 -38.11 -23.36
C SER A 55 -1.58 -37.94 -22.88
N LYS A 56 -1.75 -37.51 -21.64
CA LYS A 56 -3.03 -36.99 -21.13
C LYS A 56 -3.28 -35.63 -21.76
N THR A 57 -4.31 -35.57 -22.60
CA THR A 57 -4.90 -34.33 -23.11
C THR A 57 -5.17 -33.38 -21.94
N PRO A 58 -4.74 -32.10 -22.01
CA PRO A 58 -4.98 -31.14 -20.95
C PRO A 58 -6.49 -30.97 -20.72
N PRO A 59 -6.98 -31.08 -19.48
CA PRO A 59 -8.39 -30.88 -19.18
C PRO A 59 -8.79 -29.45 -19.52
N LYS A 60 -9.87 -29.31 -20.29
CA LYS A 60 -10.55 -28.04 -20.57
C LYS A 60 -10.78 -27.33 -19.22
N PRO A 61 -10.28 -26.09 -19.02
CA PRO A 61 -10.43 -25.39 -17.75
C PRO A 61 -11.93 -25.27 -17.43
N ALA A 62 -12.32 -25.78 -16.26
CA ALA A 62 -13.68 -25.63 -15.78
C ALA A 62 -14.00 -24.12 -15.70
N PRO A 63 -15.19 -23.69 -16.15
CA PRO A 63 -15.60 -22.30 -15.98
C PRO A 63 -15.59 -21.97 -14.50
N TRP A 64 -14.79 -20.97 -14.11
CA TRP A 64 -14.72 -20.49 -12.74
C TRP A 64 -16.12 -19.98 -12.38
N SER A 65 -16.83 -20.76 -11.57
CA SER A 65 -18.13 -20.35 -11.02
C SER A 65 -17.85 -19.28 -9.98
N ILE A 66 -17.93 -18.02 -10.40
CA ILE A 66 -17.89 -16.88 -9.49
C ILE A 66 -19.11 -17.04 -8.57
N PRO A 67 -18.94 -17.18 -7.24
CA PRO A 67 -20.06 -17.24 -6.33
C PRO A 67 -20.91 -15.99 -6.55
N ALA A 68 -22.23 -16.18 -6.68
CA ALA A 68 -23.18 -15.09 -6.88
C ALA A 68 -22.92 -14.01 -5.82
N ILE A 69 -22.50 -12.83 -6.28
CA ILE A 69 -22.32 -11.65 -5.43
C ILE A 69 -23.71 -11.33 -4.91
N VAL A 70 -24.00 -11.71 -3.67
CA VAL A 70 -25.17 -11.23 -2.96
C VAL A 70 -25.06 -9.71 -2.94
N PRO A 71 -26.05 -8.94 -3.44
CA PRO A 71 -26.04 -7.49 -3.39
C PRO A 71 -25.75 -7.08 -1.95
N GLY A 72 -24.56 -6.52 -1.72
CA GLY A 72 -24.12 -6.13 -0.39
C GLY A 72 -25.12 -5.17 0.20
N ALA A 73 -25.54 -5.42 1.44
CA ALA A 73 -26.34 -4.46 2.19
C ALA A 73 -25.71 -3.06 2.05
N PRO A 74 -26.51 -2.02 1.79
CA PRO A 74 -25.99 -0.68 1.51
C PRO A 74 -25.01 -0.28 2.59
N GLU A 75 -23.77 0.03 2.19
CA GLU A 75 -22.73 0.50 3.09
C GLU A 75 -23.29 1.76 3.79
N PRO A 76 -23.28 1.82 5.14
CA PRO A 76 -23.87 2.95 5.86
C PRO A 76 -23.23 4.23 5.36
N GLU A 77 -24.06 5.09 4.77
CA GLU A 77 -23.62 6.32 4.15
C GLU A 77 -23.03 7.24 5.23
N ALA A 78 -21.85 7.80 4.98
CA ALA A 78 -21.18 8.66 5.95
C ALA A 78 -22.05 9.89 6.23
N PRO A 79 -22.17 10.34 7.49
CA PRO A 79 -22.97 11.51 7.80
C PRO A 79 -22.39 12.74 7.08
N ALA A 80 -23.25 13.50 6.41
CA ALA A 80 -22.84 14.70 5.65
C ALA A 80 -22.18 15.77 6.52
N VAL A 81 -22.49 15.79 7.83
CA VAL A 81 -21.91 16.72 8.81
C VAL A 81 -21.38 15.92 10.01
N PRO A 82 -20.08 16.05 10.35
CA PRO A 82 -19.53 15.43 11.55
C PRO A 82 -20.23 15.91 12.81
N SER A 83 -20.59 14.97 13.70
CA SER A 83 -21.15 15.29 15.03
C SER A 83 -20.15 16.09 15.87
N PRO A 84 -20.59 16.87 16.87
CA PRO A 84 -19.68 17.56 17.79
C PRO A 84 -18.69 16.61 18.47
N GLU A 85 -19.16 15.44 18.90
CA GLU A 85 -18.33 14.39 19.51
C GLU A 85 -17.28 13.83 18.54
N GLN A 86 -17.65 13.62 17.28
CA GLN A 86 -16.70 13.20 16.24
C GLN A 86 -15.61 14.26 16.06
N ARG A 87 -15.98 15.54 15.97
CA ARG A 87 -15.01 16.63 15.80
C ARG A 87 -14.05 16.72 16.98
N GLU A 88 -14.55 16.53 18.20
CA GLU A 88 -13.72 16.50 19.40
C GLU A 88 -12.75 15.30 19.40
N ALA A 89 -13.23 14.10 19.06
CA ALA A 89 -12.40 12.91 18.94
C ALA A 89 -11.32 13.07 17.86
N THR A 90 -11.68 13.59 16.68
CA THR A 90 -10.72 13.92 15.63
C THR A 90 -9.69 14.93 16.14
N LYS A 91 -10.13 16.03 16.75
CA LYS A 91 -9.23 17.05 17.29
C LYS A 91 -8.25 16.47 18.32
N LEU A 92 -8.74 15.63 19.23
CA LEU A 92 -7.90 14.96 20.23
C LEU A 92 -6.82 14.10 19.57
N PHE A 93 -7.17 13.32 18.55
CA PHE A 93 -6.22 12.53 17.77
C PHE A 93 -5.16 13.44 17.13
N MET A 94 -5.57 14.46 16.37
CA MET A 94 -4.65 15.40 15.71
C MET A 94 -3.72 16.10 16.71
N ASP A 95 -4.24 16.56 17.84
CA ASP A 95 -3.46 17.26 18.86
C ASP A 95 -2.43 16.33 19.53
N ARG A 96 -2.68 15.02 19.62
CA ARG A 96 -1.69 14.06 20.12
C ARG A 96 -0.59 13.78 19.09
N VAL A 97 -0.94 13.64 17.81
CA VAL A 97 0.07 13.43 16.75
C VAL A 97 1.01 14.65 16.67
N ARG A 98 0.46 15.86 16.69
CA ARG A 98 1.24 17.12 16.70
C ARG A 98 2.17 17.24 17.90
N ARG A 99 1.74 16.77 19.08
CA ARG A 99 2.57 16.77 20.30
C ARG A 99 3.58 15.63 20.36
N ASN A 100 3.66 14.78 19.33
CA ASN A 100 4.50 13.58 19.32
C ASN A 100 4.19 12.60 20.47
N ASP A 101 2.96 12.60 20.98
CA ASP A 101 2.51 11.61 21.95
C ASP A 101 2.12 10.34 21.20
N LEU A 102 3.11 9.53 20.81
CA LEU A 102 2.88 8.39 19.90
C LEU A 102 1.91 7.35 20.49
N LYS A 103 2.11 6.96 21.75
CA LYS A 103 1.24 6.01 22.45
C LYS A 103 -0.18 6.55 22.62
N GLY A 104 -0.30 7.82 23.02
CA GLY A 104 -1.61 8.47 23.11
C GLY A 104 -2.28 8.63 21.75
N SER A 105 -1.51 8.85 20.69
CA SER A 105 -2.03 8.97 19.32
C SER A 105 -2.59 7.63 18.82
N VAL A 106 -1.90 6.52 19.08
CA VAL A 106 -2.43 5.16 18.77
C VAL A 106 -3.70 4.88 19.56
N SER A 107 -3.75 5.24 20.84
CA SER A 107 -4.95 5.08 21.67
C SER A 107 -6.12 5.95 21.17
N ALA A 108 -5.85 7.20 20.78
CA ALA A 108 -6.87 8.09 20.21
C ALA A 108 -7.34 7.61 18.82
N LEU A 109 -6.46 6.99 18.02
CA LEU A 109 -6.81 6.36 16.75
C LEU A 109 -7.70 5.12 16.97
N GLU A 110 -7.40 4.30 17.98
CA GLU A 110 -8.25 3.17 18.40
C GLU A 110 -9.67 3.63 18.70
N ASP A 111 -9.81 4.68 19.52
CA ASP A 111 -11.11 5.26 19.89
C ASP A 111 -11.84 5.86 18.67
N LEU A 112 -11.11 6.59 17.83
CA LEU A 112 -11.66 7.22 16.63
C LEU A 112 -12.15 6.16 15.63
N ALA A 113 -11.37 5.12 15.38
CA ALA A 113 -11.72 4.03 14.49
C ALA A 113 -12.94 3.24 14.98
N ALA A 114 -13.02 2.99 16.29
CA ALA A 114 -14.12 2.23 16.88
C ALA A 114 -15.46 2.98 16.84
N LYS A 115 -15.45 4.30 17.09
CA LYS A 115 -16.68 5.11 17.19
C LYS A 115 -17.06 5.78 15.87
N TYR A 116 -16.08 6.23 15.11
CA TYR A 116 -16.25 7.08 13.93
C TYR A 116 -15.34 6.63 12.76
N PRO A 117 -15.49 5.40 12.24
CA PRO A 117 -14.59 4.86 11.22
C PRO A 117 -14.55 5.71 9.93
N TRP A 118 -15.64 6.40 9.59
CA TRP A 118 -15.69 7.31 8.44
C TRP A 118 -14.85 8.59 8.64
N ALA A 119 -14.52 8.98 9.87
CA ALA A 119 -13.64 10.11 10.13
C ALA A 119 -12.24 9.88 9.55
N LEU A 120 -11.83 8.61 9.38
CA LEU A 120 -10.58 8.24 8.73
C LEU A 120 -10.60 8.46 7.20
N LYS A 121 -11.77 8.70 6.59
CA LYS A 121 -11.87 9.09 5.17
C LYS A 121 -11.46 10.54 4.95
N ASP A 122 -11.50 11.37 5.99
CA ASP A 122 -11.07 12.76 5.92
C ASP A 122 -9.60 12.83 5.49
N ARG A 123 -9.29 13.73 4.54
CA ARG A 123 -7.96 13.81 3.93
C ARG A 123 -6.91 14.13 4.99
N ASP A 124 -7.19 15.11 5.85
CA ASP A 124 -6.22 15.60 6.82
C ASP A 124 -5.99 14.51 7.89
N VAL A 125 -7.05 13.84 8.36
CA VAL A 125 -6.93 12.70 9.30
C VAL A 125 -6.12 11.57 8.69
N LYS A 126 -6.38 11.21 7.43
CA LYS A 126 -5.63 10.16 6.72
C LYS A 126 -4.15 10.50 6.62
N GLU A 127 -3.80 11.75 6.32
CA GLU A 127 -2.41 12.21 6.25
C GLU A 127 -1.69 12.05 7.59
N GLU A 128 -2.35 12.42 8.69
CA GLU A 128 -1.82 12.28 10.06
C GLU A 128 -1.69 10.81 10.48
N VAL A 129 -2.63 9.94 10.08
CA VAL A 129 -2.48 8.47 10.27
C VAL A 129 -1.26 7.95 9.50
N VAL A 130 -1.01 8.43 8.29
CA VAL A 130 0.17 8.05 7.53
C VAL A 130 1.46 8.53 8.21
N GLU A 131 1.51 9.78 8.65
CA GLU A 131 2.66 10.30 9.39
C GLU A 131 2.91 9.51 10.69
N LEU A 132 1.85 9.28 11.47
CA LEU A 132 1.91 8.50 12.71
C LEU A 132 2.50 7.11 12.45
N SER A 133 2.09 6.43 11.37
CA SER A 133 2.59 5.09 11.04
C SER A 133 4.11 5.07 10.83
N GLN A 134 4.67 6.12 10.22
CA GLN A 134 6.11 6.21 9.99
C GLN A 134 6.88 6.39 11.31
N ARG A 135 6.32 7.17 12.24
CA ARG A 135 6.94 7.46 13.55
C ARG A 135 6.82 6.29 14.49
N VAL A 136 5.64 5.69 14.58
CA VAL A 136 5.37 4.54 15.46
C VAL A 136 6.22 3.34 15.05
N THR A 137 6.37 3.05 13.75
CA THR A 137 7.19 1.91 13.27
C THR A 137 8.69 2.06 13.52
N ALA A 138 9.17 3.23 13.97
CA ALA A 138 10.53 3.41 14.45
C ALA A 138 10.72 2.93 15.90
N LEU A 139 9.64 2.77 16.66
CA LEU A 139 9.66 2.28 18.03
C LEU A 139 9.99 0.78 18.08
N GLN A 140 10.62 0.36 19.19
CA GLN A 140 10.82 -1.05 19.54
C GLN A 140 9.82 -1.46 20.63
N THR A 141 8.54 -1.16 20.38
CA THR A 141 7.42 -1.43 21.28
C THR A 141 6.31 -2.18 20.51
N ASP A 142 5.20 -2.45 21.17
CA ASP A 142 3.98 -3.06 20.62
C ASP A 142 3.06 -2.06 19.88
N GLU A 143 3.31 -0.76 20.01
CA GLU A 143 2.51 0.30 19.38
C GLU A 143 2.37 0.17 17.84
N PRO A 144 3.41 -0.25 17.07
CA PRO A 144 3.24 -0.54 15.65
C PRO A 144 2.19 -1.62 15.40
N ASP A 145 2.30 -2.76 16.07
CA ASP A 145 1.39 -3.88 15.86
C ASP A 145 -0.04 -3.51 16.26
N ARG A 146 -0.20 -2.77 17.38
CA ARG A 146 -1.49 -2.23 17.81
C ARG A 146 -2.11 -1.32 16.75
N MET A 147 -1.36 -0.35 16.24
CA MET A 147 -1.84 0.57 15.22
C MET A 147 -2.28 -0.15 13.94
N PHE A 148 -1.47 -1.09 13.43
CA PHE A 148 -1.81 -1.83 12.22
C PHE A 148 -2.96 -2.83 12.45
N ALA A 149 -3.11 -3.38 13.65
CA ALA A 149 -4.27 -4.16 14.04
C ALA A 149 -5.57 -3.33 14.00
N VAL A 150 -5.53 -2.06 14.40
CA VAL A 150 -6.69 -1.15 14.31
C VAL A 150 -7.10 -0.92 12.87
N LEU A 151 -6.14 -0.56 12.01
CA LEU A 151 -6.42 -0.31 10.60
C LEU A 151 -6.93 -1.56 9.89
N SER A 152 -6.37 -2.73 10.21
CA SER A 152 -6.78 -3.98 9.59
C SER A 152 -8.10 -4.53 10.13
N SER A 153 -8.50 -4.28 11.38
CA SER A 153 -9.65 -4.98 11.98
C SER A 153 -10.79 -4.07 12.46
N LYS A 154 -10.49 -2.88 12.99
CA LYS A 154 -11.47 -2.00 13.67
C LYS A 154 -11.97 -0.85 12.80
N SER A 155 -11.22 -0.47 11.78
CA SER A 155 -11.51 0.70 10.93
C SER A 155 -12.40 0.40 9.70
N GLY A 156 -12.95 -0.82 9.59
CA GLY A 156 -13.75 -1.25 8.45
C GLY A 156 -13.00 -1.19 7.11
N SER A 157 -13.71 -0.92 6.02
CA SER A 157 -13.15 -0.78 4.66
C SER A 157 -12.12 0.35 4.58
N VAL A 158 -12.36 1.44 5.32
CA VAL A 158 -11.52 2.65 5.32
C VAL A 158 -10.11 2.35 5.82
N GLY A 159 -9.99 1.52 6.85
CA GLY A 159 -8.68 1.11 7.37
C GLY A 159 -7.85 0.34 6.34
N ILE A 160 -8.48 -0.58 5.61
CA ILE A 160 -7.78 -1.37 4.58
C ILE A 160 -7.37 -0.47 3.41
N ASP A 161 -8.21 0.49 3.05
CA ASP A 161 -7.91 1.51 2.06
C ASP A 161 -6.71 2.39 2.47
N ILE A 162 -6.55 2.68 3.77
CA ILE A 162 -5.37 3.36 4.31
C ILE A 162 -4.13 2.46 4.27
N LEU A 163 -4.25 1.16 4.58
CA LEU A 163 -3.15 0.21 4.43
C LEU A 163 -2.65 0.16 2.97
N TYR A 164 -3.57 0.13 2.01
CA TYR A 164 -3.22 0.19 0.59
C TYR A 164 -2.55 1.51 0.21
N TYR A 165 -3.03 2.63 0.75
CA TYR A 165 -2.40 3.92 0.54
C TYR A 165 -0.98 3.97 1.14
N LEU A 166 -0.76 3.38 2.30
CA LEU A 166 0.55 3.27 2.95
C LEU A 166 1.54 2.47 2.10
N SER A 167 1.12 1.31 1.58
CA SER A 167 1.99 0.46 0.75
C SER A 167 2.38 1.10 -0.58
N THR A 168 1.53 1.96 -1.13
CA THR A 168 1.76 2.59 -2.43
C THR A 168 2.45 3.94 -2.35
N SER A 169 2.20 4.73 -1.29
CA SER A 169 2.72 6.09 -1.16
C SER A 169 4.06 6.19 -0.42
N LYS A 170 4.36 5.25 0.47
CA LYS A 170 5.56 5.27 1.33
C LYS A 170 6.52 4.11 1.02
N GLY A 171 6.70 3.80 -0.27
CA GLY A 171 7.50 2.67 -0.74
C GLY A 171 8.86 2.55 -0.05
N GLY A 172 9.21 1.34 0.39
CA GLY A 172 10.48 1.03 1.05
C GLY A 172 10.54 1.34 2.56
N SER A 173 9.61 2.14 3.09
CA SER A 173 9.53 2.41 4.54
C SER A 173 9.11 1.17 5.34
N ARG A 174 9.41 1.14 6.64
CA ARG A 174 8.95 0.07 7.55
C ARG A 174 7.41 0.00 7.60
N ALA A 175 6.74 1.15 7.67
CA ALA A 175 5.28 1.23 7.62
C ALA A 175 4.69 0.64 6.33
N SER A 176 5.30 0.90 5.16
CA SER A 176 4.87 0.29 3.89
C SER A 176 5.03 -1.23 3.89
N LYS A 177 6.15 -1.75 4.43
CA LYS A 177 6.38 -3.21 4.51
C LYS A 177 5.36 -3.89 5.44
N MET A 178 5.08 -3.29 6.60
CA MET A 178 4.04 -3.79 7.50
C MET A 178 2.66 -3.73 6.84
N ALA A 179 2.31 -2.63 6.16
CA ALA A 179 1.05 -2.55 5.41
C ALA A 179 0.93 -3.67 4.37
N ASP A 180 2.00 -3.93 3.62
CA ASP A 180 2.06 -5.04 2.65
C ASP A 180 1.88 -6.41 3.32
N GLU A 181 2.42 -6.62 4.52
CA GLU A 181 2.24 -7.88 5.27
C GLU A 181 0.77 -8.13 5.61
N TYR A 182 0.04 -7.11 6.09
CA TYR A 182 -1.39 -7.24 6.35
C TYR A 182 -2.21 -7.44 5.06
N LEU A 183 -1.83 -6.79 3.96
CA LEU A 183 -2.54 -6.91 2.68
C LEU A 183 -2.25 -8.23 1.93
N ARG A 184 -1.29 -9.04 2.37
CA ARG A 184 -1.10 -10.41 1.86
C ARG A 184 -2.20 -11.36 2.30
N ASP A 185 -2.89 -11.06 3.40
CA ASP A 185 -4.03 -11.84 3.85
C ASP A 185 -5.27 -11.55 2.97
N PRO A 186 -5.78 -12.54 2.22
CA PRO A 186 -6.96 -12.34 1.39
C PRO A 186 -8.22 -11.96 2.19
N ASP A 187 -8.32 -12.34 3.46
CA ASP A 187 -9.45 -12.01 4.33
C ASP A 187 -9.42 -10.54 4.76
N VAL A 188 -8.23 -9.94 4.87
CA VAL A 188 -8.06 -8.50 5.08
C VAL A 188 -8.45 -7.73 3.83
N VAL A 189 -7.92 -8.13 2.66
CA VAL A 189 -8.21 -7.47 1.38
C VAL A 189 -9.71 -7.52 1.05
N ARG A 190 -10.36 -8.66 1.30
CA ARG A 190 -11.80 -8.84 1.03
C ARG A 190 -12.69 -7.81 1.75
N ARG A 191 -12.26 -7.31 2.92
CA ARG A 191 -12.99 -6.30 3.70
C ARG A 191 -12.76 -4.86 3.24
N GLY A 192 -11.79 -4.64 2.36
CA GLY A 192 -11.55 -3.33 1.75
C GLY A 192 -12.64 -2.90 0.79
N SER A 193 -12.59 -1.62 0.35
CA SER A 193 -13.51 -1.14 -0.67
C SER A 193 -13.32 -1.89 -2.00
N GLU A 194 -14.38 -1.99 -2.80
CA GLU A 194 -14.30 -2.69 -4.09
C GLU A 194 -13.23 -2.10 -5.01
N ALA A 195 -13.19 -0.77 -5.12
CA ALA A 195 -12.19 -0.06 -5.91
C ALA A 195 -10.75 -0.37 -5.43
N MET A 196 -10.53 -0.44 -4.11
CA MET A 196 -9.23 -0.81 -3.57
C MET A 196 -8.86 -2.25 -3.90
N ARG A 197 -9.80 -3.20 -3.79
CA ARG A 197 -9.56 -4.61 -4.15
C ARG A 197 -9.10 -4.75 -5.59
N ILE A 198 -9.76 -4.06 -6.53
CA ILE A 198 -9.32 -4.04 -7.94
C ILE A 198 -7.92 -3.43 -8.08
N ALA A 199 -7.65 -2.31 -7.39
CA ALA A 199 -6.34 -1.69 -7.42
C ALA A 199 -5.25 -2.60 -6.83
N TRP A 200 -5.58 -3.44 -5.84
CA TRP A 200 -4.68 -4.44 -5.27
C TRP A 200 -4.49 -5.64 -6.20
N GLU A 201 -5.55 -6.20 -6.75
CA GLU A 201 -5.51 -7.29 -7.73
C GLU A 201 -4.65 -6.89 -8.94
N LEU A 202 -4.83 -5.69 -9.50
CA LEU A 202 -4.01 -5.16 -10.60
C LEU A 202 -2.53 -5.03 -10.23
N ARG A 203 -2.21 -4.71 -8.98
CA ARG A 203 -0.82 -4.60 -8.49
C ARG A 203 -0.15 -5.96 -8.36
N GLN A 204 -0.87 -6.95 -7.84
CA GLN A 204 -0.37 -8.29 -7.57
C GLN A 204 -0.37 -9.21 -8.80
N ALA A 205 -1.26 -8.97 -9.76
CA ALA A 205 -1.35 -9.76 -10.98
C ALA A 205 -0.03 -9.76 -11.77
N LYS A 206 0.35 -10.94 -12.29
CA LYS A 206 1.41 -11.05 -13.30
C LYS A 206 0.98 -10.29 -14.54
N CYS A 207 1.94 -9.90 -15.39
CA CYS A 207 1.63 -9.09 -16.56
C CYS A 207 0.49 -9.71 -17.38
N ASP A 208 0.65 -10.95 -17.84
CA ASP A 208 -0.34 -11.66 -18.67
C ASP A 208 -1.75 -11.75 -18.04
N ASP A 209 -1.85 -11.74 -16.71
CA ASP A 209 -3.12 -11.82 -15.98
C ASP A 209 -3.83 -10.46 -15.85
N LYS A 210 -3.12 -9.33 -16.02
CA LYS A 210 -3.68 -7.98 -15.84
C LYS A 210 -4.77 -7.66 -16.84
N LYS A 211 -4.65 -8.16 -18.07
CA LYS A 211 -5.62 -7.88 -19.13
C LYS A 211 -7.04 -8.33 -18.76
N ALA A 212 -7.16 -9.45 -18.06
CA ALA A 212 -8.45 -9.96 -17.58
C ALA A 212 -9.13 -9.03 -16.56
N LEU A 213 -8.39 -8.10 -15.95
CA LEU A 213 -8.91 -7.17 -14.94
C LEU A 213 -9.43 -5.86 -15.55
N PHE A 214 -9.12 -5.52 -16.81
CA PHE A 214 -9.47 -4.21 -17.38
C PHE A 214 -10.97 -3.91 -17.38
N PRO A 215 -11.89 -4.83 -17.74
CA PRO A 215 -13.32 -4.54 -17.68
C PRO A 215 -13.80 -4.18 -16.26
N ARG A 216 -13.43 -4.99 -15.26
CA ARG A 216 -13.75 -4.72 -13.84
C ARG A 216 -13.09 -3.44 -13.33
N ALA A 217 -11.89 -3.12 -13.82
CA ALA A 217 -11.18 -1.91 -13.48
C ALA A 217 -11.86 -0.65 -14.00
N GLY A 218 -12.44 -0.68 -15.20
CA GLY A 218 -13.23 0.42 -15.72
C GLY A 218 -14.53 0.65 -14.94
N GLU A 219 -15.23 -0.43 -14.61
CA GLU A 219 -16.52 -0.39 -13.93
C GLU A 219 -16.40 0.01 -12.44
N HIS A 220 -15.49 -0.63 -11.71
CA HIS A 220 -15.41 -0.52 -10.24
C HIS A 220 -14.16 0.19 -9.73
N GLY A 221 -13.20 0.51 -10.60
CA GLY A 221 -11.97 1.19 -10.20
C GLY A 221 -12.19 2.63 -9.72
N ASP A 222 -11.16 3.20 -9.10
CA ASP A 222 -11.11 4.62 -8.71
C ASP A 222 -9.80 5.29 -9.20
N VAL A 223 -9.45 6.44 -8.62
CA VAL A 223 -8.23 7.20 -8.96
C VAL A 223 -6.95 6.36 -8.80
N ARG A 224 -6.91 5.40 -7.86
CA ARG A 224 -5.77 4.51 -7.66
C ARG A 224 -5.61 3.55 -8.84
N THR A 225 -6.73 2.97 -9.28
CA THR A 225 -6.81 2.11 -10.46
C THR A 225 -6.45 2.89 -11.73
N LEU A 226 -6.97 4.10 -11.88
CA LEU A 226 -6.66 4.98 -13.01
C LEU A 226 -5.15 5.20 -13.17
N GLY A 227 -4.46 5.55 -12.08
CA GLY A 227 -3.01 5.74 -12.11
C GLY A 227 -2.24 4.49 -12.53
N GLN A 228 -2.69 3.30 -12.12
CA GLN A 228 -2.07 2.03 -12.54
C GLN A 228 -2.33 1.71 -14.01
N LEU A 229 -3.55 1.89 -14.51
CA LEU A 229 -3.89 1.67 -15.92
C LEU A 229 -3.13 2.65 -16.82
N GLN A 230 -2.97 3.91 -16.41
CA GLN A 230 -2.16 4.90 -17.13
C GLN A 230 -0.66 4.52 -17.18
N LEU A 231 -0.14 3.82 -16.17
CA LEU A 231 1.23 3.28 -16.21
C LEU A 231 1.35 2.13 -17.21
N LEU A 232 0.32 1.29 -17.31
CA LEU A 232 0.26 0.18 -18.27
C LEU A 232 0.09 0.65 -19.72
N ASN A 233 -0.62 1.76 -19.95
CA ASN A 233 -0.83 2.33 -21.30
C ASN A 233 0.39 3.12 -21.84
N ARG A 234 1.57 2.98 -21.22
CA ARG A 234 2.79 3.63 -21.70
C ARG A 234 3.48 2.75 -22.73
N ARG A 235 4.15 3.39 -23.70
CA ARG A 235 5.12 2.74 -24.59
C ARG A 235 6.12 1.91 -23.79
N CYS A 236 6.24 0.62 -24.13
CA CYS A 236 7.27 -0.23 -23.58
C CYS A 236 8.66 0.25 -24.02
N GLY A 237 9.40 0.84 -23.09
CA GLY A 237 10.77 1.29 -23.31
C GLY A 237 11.78 0.17 -23.11
N ARG A 238 12.99 0.33 -23.68
CA ARG A 238 14.12 -0.61 -23.48
C ARG A 238 14.43 -0.90 -22.01
N ARG A 239 14.17 0.07 -21.12
CA ARG A 239 14.39 0.00 -19.66
C ARG A 239 13.17 -0.45 -18.85
N ASN A 240 11.98 -0.50 -19.45
CA ASN A 240 10.74 -0.83 -18.74
C ASN A 240 10.03 -1.96 -19.48
N ARG A 241 10.65 -3.14 -19.45
CA ARG A 241 10.19 -4.34 -20.17
C ARG A 241 9.14 -5.15 -19.42
N SER A 242 8.85 -4.80 -18.16
CA SER A 242 8.18 -5.75 -17.25
C SER A 242 6.69 -5.88 -17.48
N CYS A 243 5.98 -4.84 -17.97
CA CYS A 243 4.58 -4.94 -18.39
C CYS A 243 4.07 -3.66 -19.06
N CYS A 244 3.60 -3.70 -20.32
CA CYS A 244 2.87 -2.59 -20.95
C CYS A 244 1.88 -3.09 -22.02
N TYR A 245 0.84 -2.30 -22.24
CA TYR A 245 -0.33 -2.58 -23.06
C TYR A 245 -0.67 -1.39 -23.95
N GLU A 246 0.34 -0.85 -24.63
CA GLU A 246 0.15 0.29 -25.52
C GLU A 246 -0.83 -0.06 -26.66
N ASN A 247 -1.84 0.78 -26.87
CA ASN A 247 -2.90 0.59 -27.87
C ASN A 247 -3.74 -0.69 -27.67
N ASP A 248 -3.80 -1.22 -26.44
CA ASP A 248 -4.72 -2.31 -26.13
C ASP A 248 -6.16 -1.75 -25.99
N PRO A 249 -7.12 -2.21 -26.81
CA PRO A 249 -8.46 -1.63 -26.84
C PRO A 249 -9.23 -1.87 -25.53
N ASP A 250 -8.96 -2.95 -24.80
CA ASP A 250 -9.62 -3.25 -23.53
C ASP A 250 -9.12 -2.30 -22.42
N LEU A 251 -7.81 -1.97 -22.45
CA LEU A 251 -7.23 -0.97 -21.56
C LEU A 251 -7.76 0.44 -21.84
N ASP A 252 -7.83 0.84 -23.11
CA ASP A 252 -8.34 2.16 -23.50
C ASP A 252 -9.82 2.30 -23.12
N ALA A 253 -10.63 1.25 -23.34
CA ALA A 253 -12.03 1.22 -22.89
C ALA A 253 -12.16 1.38 -21.37
N ALA A 254 -11.33 0.70 -20.57
CA ALA A 254 -11.34 0.83 -19.12
C ALA A 254 -10.94 2.25 -18.65
N LEU A 255 -9.93 2.84 -19.29
CA LEU A 255 -9.51 4.22 -19.02
C LEU A 255 -10.64 5.23 -19.33
N ASP A 256 -11.35 5.04 -20.44
CA ASP A 256 -12.43 5.94 -20.85
C ASP A 256 -13.66 5.79 -19.95
N GLN A 257 -13.97 4.58 -19.48
CA GLN A 257 -15.00 4.37 -18.45
C GLN A 257 -14.69 5.12 -17.14
N LEU A 258 -13.43 5.06 -16.67
CA LEU A 258 -13.02 5.79 -15.46
C LEU A 258 -13.13 7.31 -15.66
N LYS A 259 -12.69 7.84 -16.81
CA LYS A 259 -12.81 9.27 -17.13
C LYS A 259 -14.26 9.72 -17.25
N ALA A 260 -15.13 8.89 -17.85
CA ALA A 260 -16.56 9.18 -17.98
C ALA A 260 -17.26 9.29 -16.61
N ARG A 261 -16.73 8.60 -15.59
CA ARG A 261 -17.16 8.72 -14.18
C ARG A 261 -16.58 9.96 -13.46
N GLY A 262 -15.84 10.81 -14.16
CA GLY A 262 -15.25 12.04 -13.62
C GLY A 262 -13.92 11.87 -12.91
N LEU A 263 -13.30 10.69 -12.98
CA LEU A 263 -11.97 10.44 -12.40
C LEU A 263 -10.89 11.11 -13.26
N ARG A 264 -9.96 11.82 -12.63
CA ARG A 264 -8.87 12.56 -13.28
C ARG A 264 -7.55 12.24 -12.62
#